data_AF-A0A7W0K845-F1
#
_entry.id   AF-A0A7W0K845-F1
#
_cell.length_a   1.000
_cell.length_b   1.000
_cell.length_c   1.000
_cell.angle_alpha   90.00
_cell.angle_beta   90.00
_cell.angle_gamma   90.00
#
_symmetry.space_group_name_H-M   'P 1'
#
loop_
_entity.id
_entity.type
_entity.pdbx_description
1 polymer ?
#
loop_
_entity_poly.entity_id
_entity_poly.type
_entity_poly.pdbx_seq_one_letter_code
_entity_poly.pdbx_strand_id
1 'polypeptide(L)'
;MTRVGLAGLCVLLLWGQPLSRFHGVASEHSPQSAAGTTSPPRLLVIVVVDQMRFEYLDRYSSLWSAGLKRLTTEGAVFDQAFYPYLNTVTCAGHATIGTGTFPPTHGIIMNEWWQRSERRRASCTDDPGVTSLSYGGGRADRVGHSTSRLRAPTLADRLRAASPTARVVTLSMKPRSTVMMAGKAATAVTWFGDSNAWSTSTAYTTRLVPEVEAFVADNPVDRDRHEVWERTYDTGRYQGIDDEPSERPRPAWTPRFPHPLAGVKGTTPLEFYNLWERSPYSD
;
A
#
# COMPACT_ATOMS: atom_id res chain seq x y z
N MET A 1 -49.68 15.05 49.37
CA MET A 1 -50.84 14.17 49.10
C MET A 1 -50.65 13.54 47.73
N THR A 2 -50.54 12.22 47.71
CA THR A 2 -50.38 11.35 46.54
C THR A 2 -51.71 11.20 45.78
N ARG A 3 -51.66 11.17 44.44
CA ARG A 3 -52.39 10.27 43.50
C ARG A 3 -52.32 10.86 42.07
N VAL A 4 -51.75 10.17 41.07
CA VAL A 4 -52.34 9.07 40.24
C VAL A 4 -53.56 9.59 39.46
N GLY A 5 -53.76 9.40 38.15
CA GLY A 5 -53.08 8.60 37.13
C GLY A 5 -53.77 8.77 35.76
N LEU A 6 -53.26 8.01 34.79
CA LEU A 6 -53.57 7.92 33.35
C LEU A 6 -55.06 7.98 32.93
N ALA A 7 -55.32 8.55 31.75
CA ALA A 7 -55.58 7.83 30.49
C ALA A 7 -56.38 8.69 29.48
N GLY A 8 -56.13 8.50 28.17
CA GLY A 8 -57.17 8.72 27.15
C GLY A 8 -56.88 9.73 26.03
N LEU A 9 -56.09 9.28 25.05
CA LEU A 9 -56.37 9.32 23.61
C LEU A 9 -57.20 10.50 23.03
N CYS A 10 -56.60 11.31 22.17
CA CYS A 10 -57.29 11.86 21.00
C CYS A 10 -56.35 11.95 19.79
N VAL A 11 -56.81 11.31 18.72
CA VAL A 11 -56.22 11.24 17.38
C VAL A 11 -56.40 12.58 16.67
N LEU A 12 -55.35 13.07 16.02
CA LEU A 12 -55.49 14.03 14.93
C LEU A 12 -54.56 13.61 13.78
N LEU A 13 -55.20 13.01 12.78
CA LEU A 13 -54.63 12.70 11.47
C LEU A 13 -54.51 14.01 10.69
N LEU A 14 -53.30 14.32 10.25
CA LEU A 14 -53.06 15.22 9.12
C LEU A 14 -52.18 14.48 8.12
N TRP A 15 -52.78 14.17 6.97
CA TRP A 15 -52.09 13.68 5.78
C TRP A 15 -51.35 14.83 5.11
N GLY A 16 -50.09 14.61 4.71
CA GLY A 16 -49.33 15.61 3.96
C GLY A 16 -47.95 15.13 3.53
N GLN A 17 -47.94 14.36 2.44
CA GLN A 17 -46.81 14.02 1.54
C GLN A 17 -45.80 12.95 2.02
N PRO A 18 -45.61 11.86 1.25
CA PRO A 18 -44.57 10.87 1.54
C PRO A 18 -43.19 11.43 1.19
N LEU A 19 -42.29 11.40 2.17
CA LEU A 19 -40.85 11.45 1.90
C LEU A 19 -40.53 10.32 0.92
N SER A 20 -40.12 10.68 -0.29
CA SER A 20 -39.62 9.77 -1.30
C SER A 20 -38.51 8.93 -0.68
N ARG A 21 -38.85 7.66 -0.39
CA ARG A 21 -37.87 6.62 -0.12
C ARG A 21 -36.97 6.55 -1.34
N PHE A 22 -35.70 6.90 -1.17
CA PHE A 22 -34.64 6.48 -2.08
C PHE A 22 -34.68 4.95 -2.11
N HIS A 23 -35.40 4.38 -3.07
CA HIS A 23 -35.20 3.01 -3.50
C HIS A 23 -33.90 3.03 -4.31
N GLY A 24 -32.78 2.96 -3.61
CA GLY A 24 -31.58 2.44 -4.23
C GLY A 24 -31.92 1.04 -4.71
N VAL A 25 -32.03 0.85 -6.01
CA VAL A 25 -32.03 -0.47 -6.62
C VAL A 25 -30.66 -1.05 -6.31
N ALA A 26 -30.54 -1.76 -5.19
CA ALA A 26 -29.47 -2.71 -5.02
C ALA A 26 -29.70 -3.75 -6.11
N SER A 27 -28.94 -3.68 -7.21
CA SER A 27 -28.77 -4.84 -8.07
C SER A 27 -28.17 -5.93 -7.19
N GLU A 28 -29.01 -6.84 -6.74
CA GLU A 28 -28.60 -8.15 -6.25
C GLU A 28 -27.95 -8.88 -7.43
N HIS A 29 -26.70 -8.55 -7.72
CA HIS A 29 -25.82 -9.51 -8.37
C HIS A 29 -25.62 -10.63 -7.37
N SER A 30 -26.52 -11.63 -7.45
CA SER A 30 -26.29 -12.93 -6.84
C SER A 30 -24.90 -13.37 -7.28
N PRO A 31 -23.94 -13.63 -6.36
CA PRO A 31 -22.66 -14.17 -6.76
C PRO A 31 -22.98 -15.50 -7.43
N GLN A 32 -22.78 -15.56 -8.75
CA GLN A 32 -22.81 -16.81 -9.47
C GLN A 32 -21.68 -17.64 -8.88
N SER A 33 -22.03 -18.52 -7.96
CA SER A 33 -21.10 -19.47 -7.36
C SER A 33 -20.57 -20.31 -8.51
N ALA A 34 -19.34 -20.02 -8.93
CA ALA A 34 -18.55 -20.97 -9.69
C ALA A 34 -18.26 -22.14 -8.76
N ALA A 35 -19.25 -23.03 -8.61
CA ALA A 35 -19.14 -24.29 -7.90
C ALA A 35 -18.31 -25.25 -8.77
N GLY A 36 -17.02 -24.94 -8.93
CA GLY A 36 -16.01 -25.93 -9.22
C GLY A 36 -15.39 -26.36 -7.90
N THR A 37 -15.13 -27.65 -7.72
CA THR A 37 -14.28 -28.16 -6.65
C THR A 37 -12.84 -27.71 -6.90
N THR A 38 -12.58 -26.42 -6.72
CA THR A 38 -11.23 -25.88 -6.83
C THR A 38 -10.53 -26.15 -5.52
N SER A 39 -9.55 -27.05 -5.54
CA SER A 39 -8.57 -27.15 -4.45
C SER A 39 -8.11 -25.75 -4.05
N PRO A 40 -7.95 -25.47 -2.75
CA PRO A 40 -7.57 -24.14 -2.29
C PRO A 40 -6.25 -23.71 -2.96
N PRO A 41 -6.12 -22.43 -3.34
CA PRO A 41 -4.92 -21.95 -4.01
C PRO A 41 -3.69 -22.17 -3.13
N ARG A 42 -2.59 -22.62 -3.76
CA ARG A 42 -1.32 -22.88 -3.07
C ARG A 42 -0.49 -21.61 -2.83
N LEU A 43 -0.83 -20.53 -3.53
CA LEU A 43 -0.18 -19.22 -3.44
C LEU A 43 -1.23 -18.13 -3.59
N LEU A 44 -1.22 -17.16 -2.68
CA LEU A 44 -1.96 -15.92 -2.80
C LEU A 44 -0.96 -14.78 -3.04
N VAL A 45 -1.17 -14.00 -4.10
CA VAL A 45 -0.38 -12.82 -4.40
C VAL A 45 -1.28 -11.60 -4.30
N ILE A 46 -0.91 -10.65 -3.44
CA ILE A 46 -1.60 -9.37 -3.30
C ILE A 46 -0.67 -8.29 -3.81
N VAL A 47 -1.08 -7.62 -4.89
CA VAL A 47 -0.35 -6.49 -5.47
C VAL A 47 -1.12 -5.22 -5.16
N VAL A 48 -0.47 -4.27 -4.51
CA VAL A 48 -1.03 -2.94 -4.24
C VAL A 48 -0.18 -1.92 -4.98
N VAL A 49 -0.77 -1.33 -6.03
CA VAL A 49 -0.12 -0.23 -6.76
C VAL A 49 -0.45 1.07 -6.04
N ASP A 50 0.54 1.62 -5.33
CA ASP A 50 0.34 2.82 -4.51
C ASP A 50 -0.09 4.01 -5.40
N GLN A 51 -1.10 4.75 -4.95
CA GLN A 51 -1.69 5.88 -5.68
C GLN A 51 -2.35 5.53 -7.04
N MET A 52 -2.61 4.26 -7.36
CA MET A 52 -3.30 3.90 -8.59
C MET A 52 -4.80 4.23 -8.52
N ARG A 53 -5.23 5.24 -9.27
CA ARG A 53 -6.65 5.53 -9.47
C ARG A 53 -7.27 4.45 -10.36
N PHE A 54 -8.50 4.04 -10.06
CA PHE A 54 -9.22 3.05 -10.86
C PHE A 54 -9.33 3.47 -12.34
N GLU A 55 -9.58 4.76 -12.60
CA GLU A 55 -9.67 5.35 -13.94
C GLU A 55 -8.42 5.09 -14.82
N TYR A 56 -7.23 4.90 -14.23
CA TYR A 56 -6.03 4.59 -15.01
C TYR A 56 -6.13 3.26 -15.75
N LEU A 57 -6.92 2.31 -15.25
CA LEU A 57 -7.14 1.03 -15.94
C LEU A 57 -7.81 1.24 -17.29
N ASP A 58 -8.79 2.14 -17.36
CA ASP A 58 -9.53 2.47 -18.59
C ASP A 58 -8.76 3.46 -19.46
N ARG A 59 -8.28 4.56 -18.87
CA ARG A 59 -7.57 5.65 -19.58
C ARG A 59 -6.38 5.15 -20.40
N TYR A 60 -5.65 4.17 -19.88
CA TYR A 60 -4.48 3.59 -20.51
C TYR A 60 -4.72 2.16 -21.03
N SER A 61 -5.98 1.72 -21.11
CA SER A 61 -6.37 0.35 -21.51
C SER A 61 -5.73 -0.12 -22.82
N SER A 62 -5.65 0.78 -23.81
CA SER A 62 -5.03 0.52 -25.11
C SER A 62 -3.51 0.29 -25.07
N LEU A 63 -2.85 0.68 -23.97
CA LEU A 63 -1.42 0.47 -23.76
C LEU A 63 -1.10 -0.84 -23.03
N TRP A 64 -2.10 -1.48 -22.40
CA TRP A 64 -1.92 -2.72 -21.66
C TRP A 64 -1.82 -3.92 -22.61
N SER A 65 -0.78 -4.73 -22.44
CA SER A 65 -0.53 -5.91 -23.27
C SER A 65 -0.44 -7.23 -22.50
N ALA A 66 -0.16 -7.17 -21.20
CA ALA A 66 0.11 -8.35 -20.36
C ALA A 66 -0.61 -8.29 -19.00
N GLY A 67 0.12 -8.20 -17.88
CA GLY A 67 -0.38 -8.41 -16.52
C GLY A 67 -1.68 -7.68 -16.19
N LEU A 68 -1.69 -6.35 -16.26
CA LEU A 68 -2.91 -5.56 -15.97
C LEU A 68 -4.05 -5.87 -16.94
N LYS A 69 -3.77 -6.06 -18.24
CA LYS A 69 -4.79 -6.46 -19.22
C LYS A 69 -5.42 -7.79 -18.83
N ARG A 70 -4.61 -8.80 -18.48
CA ARG A 70 -5.09 -10.09 -18.01
C ARG A 70 -6.00 -9.95 -16.78
N LEU A 71 -5.55 -9.17 -15.79
CA LEU A 71 -6.33 -8.96 -14.56
C LEU A 71 -7.68 -8.29 -14.83
N THR A 72 -7.74 -7.33 -15.75
CA THR A 72 -8.99 -6.61 -16.07
C THR A 72 -9.91 -7.34 -17.04
N THR A 73 -9.39 -8.23 -17.89
CA THR A 73 -10.22 -8.96 -18.87
C THR A 73 -10.63 -10.36 -18.43
N GLU A 74 -9.80 -11.04 -17.63
CA GLU A 74 -10.04 -12.42 -17.19
C GLU A 74 -10.38 -12.52 -15.69
N GLY A 75 -10.14 -11.45 -14.93
CA GLY A 75 -10.35 -11.43 -13.48
C GLY A 75 -11.74 -10.92 -13.07
N ALA A 76 -11.99 -10.98 -11.77
CA ALA A 76 -13.12 -10.27 -11.16
C ALA A 76 -12.72 -8.80 -10.89
N VAL A 77 -13.42 -7.86 -11.53
CA VAL A 77 -13.16 -6.42 -11.40
C VAL A 77 -14.23 -5.79 -10.51
N PHE A 78 -13.79 -5.12 -9.45
CA PHE A 78 -14.64 -4.36 -8.55
C PHE A 78 -14.35 -2.87 -8.75
N ASP A 79 -15.19 -2.19 -9.52
CA ASP A 79 -15.07 -0.78 -9.87
C ASP A 79 -15.70 0.18 -8.84
N GLN A 80 -16.54 -0.35 -7.95
CA GLN A 80 -17.15 0.35 -6.82
C GLN A 80 -16.50 -0.02 -5.47
N ALA A 81 -15.16 -0.08 -5.44
CA ALA A 81 -14.39 -0.30 -4.22
C ALA A 81 -13.83 1.03 -3.69
N PHE A 82 -14.18 1.37 -2.45
CA PHE A 82 -13.84 2.67 -1.85
C PHE A 82 -13.17 2.51 -0.49
N TYR A 83 -12.32 3.47 -0.14
CA TYR A 83 -11.84 3.67 1.23
C TYR A 83 -12.84 4.58 1.96
N PRO A 84 -13.68 4.07 2.88
CA PRO A 84 -14.76 4.85 3.50
C PRO A 84 -14.23 5.67 4.70
N TYR A 85 -13.11 6.36 4.52
CA TYR A 85 -12.49 7.18 5.55
C TYR A 85 -11.69 8.34 4.94
N LEU A 86 -11.57 9.43 5.70
CA LEU A 86 -11.03 10.70 5.22
C LEU A 86 -9.56 10.63 4.78
N ASN A 87 -8.71 10.01 5.60
CA ASN A 87 -7.26 10.01 5.38
C ASN A 87 -6.87 8.84 4.46
N THR A 88 -7.03 9.03 3.15
CA THR A 88 -6.64 8.05 2.11
C THR A 88 -5.13 8.09 1.85
N VAL A 89 -4.35 7.77 2.89
CA VAL A 89 -2.88 7.73 2.85
C VAL A 89 -2.35 6.31 2.92
N THR A 90 -1.12 6.09 2.42
CA THR A 90 -0.49 4.77 2.24
C THR A 90 -0.68 3.85 3.44
N CYS A 91 -0.33 4.29 4.65
CA CYS A 91 -0.32 3.41 5.82
C CYS A 91 -1.72 2.96 6.27
N ALA A 92 -2.69 3.88 6.25
CA ALA A 92 -4.08 3.54 6.55
C ALA A 92 -4.65 2.59 5.48
N GLY A 93 -4.40 2.87 4.20
CA GLY A 93 -4.78 2.00 3.07
C GLY A 93 -4.24 0.58 3.19
N HIS A 94 -2.93 0.43 3.38
CA HIS A 94 -2.30 -0.90 3.51
C HIS A 94 -2.74 -1.62 4.77
N ALA A 95 -3.00 -0.92 5.88
CA ALA A 95 -3.56 -1.54 7.09
C ALA A 95 -5.00 -2.02 6.86
N THR A 96 -5.81 -1.27 6.11
CA THR A 96 -7.16 -1.69 5.74
C THR A 96 -7.14 -2.94 4.86
N ILE A 97 -6.31 -2.97 3.80
CA ILE A 97 -6.14 -4.17 2.96
C ILE A 97 -5.60 -5.34 3.80
N GLY A 98 -4.54 -5.10 4.57
CA GLY A 98 -3.85 -6.12 5.34
C GLY A 98 -4.73 -6.76 6.42
N THR A 99 -5.67 -6.01 7.01
CA THR A 99 -6.51 -6.50 8.13
C THR A 99 -7.95 -6.82 7.75
N GLY A 100 -8.45 -6.31 6.61
CA GLY A 100 -9.87 -6.35 6.28
C GLY A 100 -10.75 -5.50 7.21
N THR A 101 -10.17 -4.56 7.95
CA THR A 101 -10.88 -3.66 8.88
C THR A 101 -10.57 -2.19 8.56
N PHE A 102 -11.23 -1.25 9.24
CA PHE A 102 -11.03 0.19 9.01
C PHE A 102 -10.22 0.88 10.13
N PRO A 103 -9.75 2.13 9.94
CA PRO A 103 -8.94 2.84 10.92
C PRO A 103 -9.45 2.85 12.37
N PRO A 104 -10.77 2.94 12.66
CA PRO A 104 -11.28 2.81 14.02
C PRO A 104 -10.94 1.47 14.70
N THR A 105 -10.78 0.40 13.93
CA THR A 105 -10.48 -0.95 14.40
C THR A 105 -8.97 -1.22 14.43
N HIS A 106 -8.27 -1.06 13.30
CA HIS A 106 -6.84 -1.36 13.22
C HIS A 106 -5.95 -0.26 13.81
N GLY A 107 -6.48 0.94 14.06
CA GLY A 107 -5.81 2.03 14.78
C GLY A 107 -4.83 2.88 13.96
N ILE A 108 -4.69 2.61 12.66
CA ILE A 108 -3.75 3.32 11.77
C ILE A 108 -4.52 4.40 11.00
N ILE A 109 -4.31 5.65 11.37
CA ILE A 109 -5.13 6.78 10.90
C ILE A 109 -4.41 7.71 9.91
N MET A 110 -3.08 7.69 9.89
CA MET A 110 -2.21 8.53 9.05
C MET A 110 -0.87 7.82 8.78
N ASN A 111 -0.06 8.37 7.85
CA ASN A 111 1.31 7.90 7.64
C ASN A 111 2.22 8.21 8.83
N GLU A 112 2.00 9.36 9.45
CA GLU A 112 2.71 9.82 10.63
C GLU A 112 1.76 10.62 11.51
N TRP A 113 1.97 10.61 12.82
CA TRP A 113 1.22 11.45 13.74
C TRP A 113 2.03 11.76 15.01
N TRP A 114 1.56 12.74 15.78
CA TRP A 114 2.18 13.07 17.06
C TRP A 114 1.94 11.95 18.08
N GLN A 115 3.01 11.29 18.51
CA GLN A 115 2.97 10.29 19.56
C GLN A 115 3.17 10.96 20.91
N ARG A 116 2.11 10.98 21.72
CA ARG A 116 2.15 11.65 23.03
C ARG A 116 3.16 11.02 23.99
N SER A 117 3.25 9.69 24.01
CA SER A 117 4.21 8.95 24.84
C SER A 117 5.66 9.21 24.44
N GLU A 118 5.92 9.42 23.14
CA GLU A 118 7.26 9.63 22.60
C GLU A 118 7.64 11.11 22.45
N ARG A 119 6.68 12.02 22.64
CA ARG A 119 6.81 13.49 22.49
C ARG A 119 7.46 13.90 21.16
N ARG A 120 7.13 13.17 20.09
CA ARG A 120 7.62 13.44 18.74
C ARG A 120 6.58 13.05 17.70
N ARG A 121 6.78 13.52 16.46
CA ARG A 121 6.12 12.91 15.30
C ARG A 121 6.82 11.59 14.97
N ALA A 122 6.04 10.56 14.72
CA ALA A 122 6.54 9.23 14.37
C ALA A 122 5.74 8.67 13.19
N SER A 123 6.43 7.92 12.32
CA SER A 123 5.76 7.12 11.29
C SER A 123 4.84 6.08 11.93
N CYS A 124 3.84 5.63 11.19
CA CYS A 124 2.93 4.58 11.62
C CYS A 124 3.63 3.27 12.02
N THR A 125 4.81 2.99 11.44
CA THR A 125 5.60 1.78 11.69
C THR A 125 6.79 1.98 12.61
N ASP A 126 7.17 3.22 12.97
CA ASP A 126 8.36 3.49 13.79
C ASP A 126 8.32 2.73 15.10
N ASP A 127 9.28 1.86 15.38
CA ASP A 127 9.35 1.17 16.66
C ASP A 127 10.77 1.29 17.23
N PRO A 128 10.98 2.17 18.22
CA PRO A 128 12.28 2.29 18.87
C PRO A 128 12.67 1.05 19.69
N GLY A 129 11.74 0.12 19.93
CA GLY A 129 11.98 -1.15 20.62
C GLY A 129 12.57 -2.24 19.73
N VAL A 130 12.68 -2.01 18.41
CA VAL A 130 13.29 -2.96 17.47
C VAL A 130 14.41 -2.29 16.68
N THR A 131 15.36 -3.10 16.24
CA THR A 131 16.53 -2.65 15.48
C THR A 131 16.33 -2.99 14.02
N SER A 132 16.63 -2.04 13.13
CA SER A 132 16.66 -2.31 11.70
C SER A 132 17.86 -3.21 11.35
N LEU A 133 17.70 -4.10 10.39
CA LEU A 133 18.72 -5.01 9.88
C LEU A 133 18.86 -4.78 8.37
N SER A 134 20.06 -4.56 7.86
CA SER A 134 20.31 -4.30 6.44
C SER A 134 20.82 -5.55 5.73
N TYR A 135 20.25 -5.87 4.57
CA TYR A 135 20.73 -6.93 3.68
C TYR A 135 21.97 -6.53 2.87
N GLY A 136 22.25 -5.23 2.73
CA GLY A 136 23.34 -4.71 1.87
C GLY A 136 24.65 -4.41 2.61
N GLY A 137 24.82 -4.84 3.87
CA GLY A 137 26.01 -4.53 4.68
C GLY A 137 26.17 -3.03 5.03
N GLY A 138 25.20 -2.19 4.68
CA GLY A 138 25.16 -0.77 4.97
C GLY A 138 24.67 -0.45 6.39
N ARG A 139 24.67 0.83 6.74
CA ARG A 139 24.11 1.30 8.02
C ARG A 139 22.62 0.90 8.07
N ALA A 140 22.13 0.39 9.18
CA ALA A 140 20.70 0.16 9.33
C ALA A 140 19.92 1.48 9.50
N ASP A 141 18.61 1.46 9.22
CA ASP A 141 17.72 2.60 9.47
C ASP A 141 17.85 3.06 10.94
N ARG A 142 17.71 4.38 11.16
CA ARG A 142 17.88 4.97 12.50
C ARG A 142 16.82 4.51 13.49
N VAL A 143 15.64 4.17 12.99
CA VAL A 143 14.49 3.70 13.76
C VAL A 143 14.03 2.39 13.12
N GLY A 144 13.79 1.36 13.94
CA GLY A 144 13.25 0.10 13.43
C GLY A 144 11.79 0.24 13.02
N HIS A 145 11.29 -0.73 12.25
CA HIS A 145 9.88 -0.77 11.84
C HIS A 145 9.19 -2.05 12.30
N SER A 146 7.99 -1.92 12.86
CA SER A 146 7.16 -3.04 13.32
C SER A 146 5.67 -2.72 13.27
N THR A 147 4.84 -3.73 13.59
CA THR A 147 3.39 -3.60 13.74
C THR A 147 2.97 -3.12 15.14
N SER A 148 3.85 -2.51 15.94
CA SER A 148 3.56 -2.12 17.34
C SER A 148 2.31 -1.25 17.50
N ARG A 149 1.95 -0.50 16.45
CA ARG A 149 0.75 0.37 16.42
C ARG A 149 -0.48 -0.26 15.77
N LEU A 150 -0.34 -1.42 15.13
CA LEU A 150 -1.43 -2.12 14.47
C LEU A 150 -2.22 -2.93 15.52
N ARG A 151 -3.51 -2.63 15.65
CA ARG A 151 -4.37 -3.20 16.71
C ARG A 151 -5.17 -4.43 16.28
N ALA A 152 -5.22 -4.71 14.98
CA ALA A 152 -5.93 -5.84 14.40
C ALA A 152 -4.95 -6.82 13.76
N PRO A 153 -5.22 -8.13 13.81
CA PRO A 153 -4.42 -9.11 13.08
C PRO A 153 -4.63 -8.93 11.57
N THR A 154 -3.57 -9.17 10.81
CA THR A 154 -3.62 -9.17 9.35
C THR A 154 -4.13 -10.51 8.80
N LEU A 155 -4.47 -10.54 7.51
CA LEU A 155 -4.71 -11.78 6.76
C LEU A 155 -3.52 -12.73 6.88
N ALA A 156 -2.29 -12.20 6.84
CA ALA A 156 -1.07 -12.97 7.04
C ALA A 156 -1.00 -13.61 8.44
N ASP A 157 -1.33 -12.85 9.50
CA ASP A 157 -1.39 -13.40 10.86
C ASP A 157 -2.44 -14.51 10.97
N ARG A 158 -3.61 -14.32 10.36
CA ARG A 158 -4.68 -15.33 10.33
C ARG A 158 -4.26 -16.58 9.55
N LEU A 159 -3.59 -16.41 8.41
CA LEU A 159 -3.09 -17.51 7.60
C LEU A 159 -2.04 -18.34 8.35
N ARG A 160 -1.08 -17.68 9.01
CA ARG A 160 -0.04 -18.34 9.82
C ARG A 160 -0.63 -19.05 11.05
N ALA A 161 -1.67 -18.48 11.66
CA ALA A 161 -2.37 -19.11 12.77
C ALA A 161 -3.13 -20.37 12.32
N ALA A 162 -3.77 -20.33 11.14
CA ALA A 162 -4.49 -21.48 10.59
C ALA A 162 -3.55 -22.55 10.00
N SER A 163 -2.39 -22.14 9.47
CA SER A 163 -1.38 -23.01 8.88
C SER A 163 0.02 -22.55 9.29
N PRO A 164 0.59 -23.15 10.36
CA PRO A 164 1.93 -22.81 10.83
C PRO A 164 3.06 -23.09 9.81
N THR A 165 2.77 -23.82 8.73
CA THR A 165 3.69 -24.10 7.62
C THR A 165 3.56 -23.09 6.47
N ALA A 166 2.50 -22.27 6.43
CA ALA A 166 2.32 -21.26 5.39
C ALA A 166 3.46 -20.24 5.44
N ARG A 167 4.00 -19.84 4.28
CA ARG A 167 5.02 -18.80 4.21
C ARG A 167 4.35 -17.49 3.82
N VAL A 168 4.71 -16.41 4.50
CA VAL A 168 4.25 -15.05 4.19
C VAL A 168 5.47 -14.21 3.88
N VAL A 169 5.48 -13.60 2.70
CA VAL A 169 6.56 -12.71 2.25
C VAL A 169 5.94 -11.38 1.82
N THR A 170 6.52 -10.27 2.27
CA THR A 170 6.14 -8.93 1.80
C THR A 170 7.38 -8.14 1.39
N LEU A 171 7.23 -7.39 0.29
CA LEU A 171 8.28 -6.56 -0.32
C LEU A 171 7.67 -5.24 -0.78
N SER A 172 8.38 -4.13 -0.57
CA SER A 172 8.02 -2.81 -1.11
C SER A 172 9.17 -1.83 -0.91
N MET A 173 9.21 -0.76 -1.69
CA MET A 173 10.07 0.40 -1.42
C MET A 173 9.75 1.12 -0.09
N LYS A 174 8.63 0.81 0.58
CA LYS A 174 8.18 1.52 1.78
C LYS A 174 7.97 0.54 2.94
N PRO A 175 8.56 0.77 4.14
CA PRO A 175 8.33 -0.08 5.31
C PRO A 175 6.84 -0.17 5.69
N ARG A 176 6.12 0.95 5.60
CA ARG A 176 4.67 1.00 5.90
C ARG A 176 3.80 0.15 4.97
N SER A 177 4.24 -0.10 3.73
CA SER A 177 3.51 -0.94 2.79
C SER A 177 3.70 -2.43 3.08
N THR A 178 4.90 -2.82 3.53
CA THR A 178 5.19 -4.22 3.88
C THR A 178 4.69 -4.61 5.27
N VAL A 179 4.99 -3.79 6.28
CA VAL A 179 4.66 -4.06 7.69
C VAL A 179 3.15 -4.20 7.90
N MET A 180 2.35 -3.33 7.28
CA MET A 180 0.89 -3.34 7.45
C MET A 180 0.21 -4.52 6.76
N MET A 181 0.86 -5.11 5.76
CA MET A 181 0.40 -6.31 5.05
C MET A 181 0.91 -7.61 5.69
N ALA A 182 2.12 -7.57 6.27
CA ALA A 182 2.81 -8.72 6.85
C ALA A 182 2.23 -9.19 8.19
N GLY A 183 1.75 -8.25 9.01
CA GLY A 183 1.41 -8.57 10.39
C GLY A 183 2.64 -8.85 11.23
N LYS A 184 2.48 -9.65 12.30
CA LYS A 184 3.53 -10.00 13.26
C LYS A 184 4.29 -11.27 12.87
N ALA A 185 3.63 -12.21 12.20
CA ALA A 185 4.12 -13.58 12.05
C ALA A 185 4.63 -13.92 10.64
N ALA A 186 4.97 -12.91 9.83
CA ALA A 186 5.47 -13.11 8.48
C ALA A 186 6.84 -13.80 8.44
N THR A 187 7.10 -14.55 7.37
CA THR A 187 8.35 -15.29 7.17
C THR A 187 9.49 -14.39 6.71
N ALA A 188 9.19 -13.44 5.81
CA ALA A 188 10.15 -12.42 5.38
C ALA A 188 9.40 -11.10 5.13
N VAL A 189 9.93 -10.01 5.67
CA VAL A 189 9.39 -8.65 5.50
C VAL A 189 10.55 -7.76 5.11
N THR A 190 10.53 -7.27 3.88
CA THR A 190 11.66 -6.54 3.31
C THR A 190 11.19 -5.21 2.75
N TRP A 191 11.93 -4.15 3.03
CA TRP A 191 11.71 -2.84 2.42
C TRP A 191 13.01 -2.17 2.01
N PHE A 192 12.95 -1.19 1.12
CA PHE A 192 14.10 -0.33 0.86
C PHE A 192 14.20 0.71 1.98
N GLY A 193 15.28 0.67 2.75
CA GLY A 193 15.50 1.52 3.92
C GLY A 193 16.13 2.86 3.58
N ASP A 194 16.08 3.80 4.53
CA ASP A 194 16.66 5.15 4.44
C ASP A 194 18.19 5.13 4.24
N SER A 195 18.82 3.98 4.46
CA SER A 195 20.24 3.76 4.23
C SER A 195 20.61 3.33 2.81
N ASN A 196 19.67 3.44 1.86
CA ASN A 196 19.84 3.02 0.46
C ASN A 196 20.12 1.52 0.32
N ALA A 197 19.53 0.71 1.20
CA ALA A 197 19.69 -0.73 1.20
C ALA A 197 18.38 -1.43 1.57
N TRP A 198 18.16 -2.59 0.95
CA TRP A 198 17.11 -3.50 1.38
C TRP A 198 17.31 -3.88 2.85
N SER A 199 16.24 -3.82 3.62
CA SER A 199 16.26 -3.90 5.06
C SER A 199 15.05 -4.66 5.61
N THR A 200 15.19 -5.12 6.85
CA THR A 200 14.14 -5.70 7.69
C THR A 200 14.34 -5.20 9.14
N SER A 201 13.71 -5.80 10.13
CA SER A 201 13.95 -5.48 11.54
C SER A 201 13.90 -6.69 12.46
N THR A 202 14.37 -6.50 13.68
CA THR A 202 14.29 -7.49 14.76
C THR A 202 12.85 -7.79 15.21
N ALA A 203 11.85 -7.09 14.69
CA ALA A 203 10.45 -7.48 14.83
C ALA A 203 10.12 -8.80 14.10
N TYR A 204 10.86 -9.11 13.04
CA TYR A 204 10.58 -10.23 12.14
C TYR A 204 11.63 -11.33 12.22
N THR A 205 12.89 -10.95 12.38
CA THR A 205 13.98 -11.93 12.42
C THR A 205 15.19 -11.41 13.19
N THR A 206 15.95 -12.31 13.81
CA THR A 206 17.25 -12.00 14.44
C THR A 206 18.43 -12.23 13.49
N ARG A 207 18.20 -12.93 12.37
CA ARG A 207 19.20 -13.19 11.31
C ARG A 207 18.59 -12.92 9.95
N LEU A 208 19.35 -12.35 9.03
CA LEU A 208 18.88 -12.07 7.67
C LEU A 208 18.42 -13.36 6.99
N VAL A 209 17.38 -13.25 6.16
CA VAL A 209 16.87 -14.37 5.36
C VAL A 209 17.87 -14.64 4.22
N PRO A 210 18.52 -15.82 4.16
CA PRO A 210 19.61 -16.08 3.22
C PRO A 210 19.22 -15.89 1.75
N GLU A 211 18.00 -16.27 1.37
CA GLU A 211 17.52 -16.12 0.00
C GLU A 211 17.37 -14.65 -0.41
N VAL A 212 16.99 -13.77 0.53
CA VAL A 212 16.91 -12.33 0.29
C VAL A 212 18.30 -11.72 0.25
N GLU A 213 19.20 -12.15 1.14
CA GLU A 213 20.61 -11.70 1.14
C GLU A 213 21.30 -12.04 -0.18
N ALA A 214 21.17 -13.28 -0.66
CA ALA A 214 21.71 -13.71 -1.95
C ALA A 214 21.12 -12.89 -3.11
N PHE A 215 19.80 -12.69 -3.13
CA PHE A 215 19.15 -11.88 -4.17
C PHE A 215 19.67 -10.44 -4.20
N VAL A 216 19.82 -9.81 -3.03
CA VAL A 216 20.32 -8.43 -2.91
C VAL A 216 21.79 -8.34 -3.34
N ALA A 217 22.61 -9.32 -2.97
CA ALA A 217 24.02 -9.38 -3.39
C ALA A 217 24.16 -9.53 -4.92
N ASP A 218 23.31 -10.35 -5.54
CA ASP A 218 23.31 -10.59 -6.98
C ASP A 218 22.65 -9.46 -7.79
N ASN A 219 21.90 -8.56 -7.13
CA ASN A 219 21.17 -7.46 -7.77
C ASN A 219 21.43 -6.13 -7.04
N PRO A 220 22.67 -5.63 -7.07
CA PRO A 220 23.00 -4.35 -6.44
C PRO A 220 22.29 -3.21 -7.19
N VAL A 221 21.64 -2.33 -6.44
CA VAL A 221 20.98 -1.12 -7.00
C VAL A 221 21.96 -0.26 -7.81
N ASP A 222 23.22 -0.22 -7.40
CA ASP A 222 24.28 0.50 -8.13
C ASP A 222 24.51 0.01 -9.57
N ARG A 223 23.97 -1.17 -9.96
CA ARG A 223 23.93 -1.61 -11.36
C ARG A 223 23.23 -0.61 -12.26
N ASP A 224 22.20 0.08 -11.74
CA ASP A 224 21.37 1.01 -12.51
C ASP A 224 21.97 2.43 -12.56
N ARG A 225 23.18 2.63 -12.01
CA ARG A 225 23.80 3.96 -11.86
C ARG A 225 23.91 4.77 -13.16
N HIS A 226 24.06 4.08 -14.29
CA HIS A 226 24.23 4.70 -15.59
C HIS A 226 22.99 4.56 -16.48
N GLU A 227 21.89 4.05 -15.93
CA GLU A 227 20.62 3.95 -16.63
C GLU A 227 19.99 5.33 -16.83
N VAL A 228 19.15 5.41 -17.86
CA VAL A 228 18.40 6.60 -18.22
C VAL A 228 16.94 6.21 -18.34
N TRP A 229 16.10 6.83 -17.52
CA TRP A 229 14.66 6.65 -17.68
C TRP A 229 14.20 7.42 -18.93
N GLU A 230 13.81 6.66 -19.94
CA GLU A 230 13.29 7.12 -21.23
C GLU A 230 11.80 6.83 -21.36
N ARG A 231 11.13 7.50 -22.31
CA ARG A 231 9.77 7.15 -22.69
C ARG A 231 9.77 5.75 -23.30
N THR A 232 8.88 4.88 -22.84
CA THR A 232 8.68 3.53 -23.41
C THR A 232 8.10 3.58 -24.83
N TYR A 233 7.31 4.61 -25.15
CA TYR A 233 6.63 4.76 -26.42
C TYR A 233 6.97 6.09 -27.10
N ASP A 234 6.61 6.23 -28.37
CA ASP A 234 6.62 7.52 -29.06
C ASP A 234 5.65 8.51 -28.40
N THR A 235 5.98 9.81 -28.46
CA THR A 235 5.22 10.89 -27.81
C THR A 235 3.74 10.89 -28.17
N GLY A 236 3.39 10.54 -29.41
CA GLY A 236 2.00 10.47 -29.87
C GLY A 236 1.12 9.41 -29.17
N ARG A 237 1.70 8.49 -28.40
CA ARG A 237 0.96 7.50 -27.60
C ARG A 237 0.59 7.98 -26.19
N TYR A 238 1.18 9.09 -25.74
CA TYR A 238 0.90 9.66 -24.42
C TYR A 238 -0.24 10.67 -24.53
N GLN A 239 -1.12 10.65 -23.53
CA GLN A 239 -2.22 11.59 -23.41
C GLN A 239 -1.81 12.76 -22.51
N GLY A 240 -2.22 13.98 -22.88
CA GLY A 240 -1.91 15.20 -22.14
C GLY A 240 -0.78 16.00 -22.77
N ILE A 241 -0.52 17.17 -22.19
CA ILE A 241 0.58 18.06 -22.58
C ILE A 241 1.77 17.74 -21.68
N ASP A 242 2.97 17.74 -22.26
CA ASP A 242 4.24 17.58 -21.54
C ASP A 242 4.79 18.97 -21.14
N ASP A 243 5.62 19.04 -20.10
CA ASP A 243 6.21 20.30 -19.57
C ASP A 243 5.15 21.30 -19.06
N GLU A 244 4.13 20.80 -18.35
CA GLU A 244 3.06 21.63 -17.78
C GLU A 244 3.60 22.50 -16.61
N PRO A 245 3.15 23.76 -16.43
CA PRO A 245 3.67 24.66 -15.38
C PRO A 245 3.54 24.14 -13.94
N SER A 246 2.66 23.17 -13.71
CA SER A 246 2.48 22.54 -12.39
C SER A 246 3.46 21.42 -12.09
N GLU A 247 4.24 20.96 -13.07
CA GLU A 247 5.22 19.90 -12.88
C GLU A 247 6.37 20.35 -11.99
N ARG A 248 6.80 19.44 -11.12
CA ARG A 248 7.84 19.70 -10.12
C ARG A 248 8.94 18.64 -10.24
N PRO A 249 9.85 18.78 -11.21
CA PRO A 249 10.92 17.82 -11.39
C PRO A 249 11.90 17.91 -10.21
N ARG A 250 12.73 16.88 -10.09
CA ARG A 250 13.80 16.88 -9.08
C ARG A 250 14.94 17.78 -9.55
N PRO A 251 15.80 18.29 -8.63
CA PRO A 251 16.85 19.23 -9.00
C PRO A 251 17.75 18.79 -10.18
N ALA A 252 17.94 17.47 -10.35
CA ALA A 252 18.74 16.90 -11.43
C ALA A 252 17.97 16.65 -12.76
N TRP A 253 16.64 16.82 -12.78
CA TRP A 253 15.80 16.56 -13.96
C TRP A 253 15.05 17.82 -14.39
N THR A 254 14.70 17.87 -15.67
CA THR A 254 13.66 18.78 -16.17
C THR A 254 12.31 18.08 -16.12
N PRO A 255 11.17 18.76 -16.35
CA PRO A 255 9.88 18.10 -16.49
C PRO A 255 9.84 17.13 -17.68
N ARG A 256 10.73 17.31 -18.66
CA ARG A 256 10.79 16.51 -19.88
C ARG A 256 11.84 15.41 -19.81
N PHE A 257 11.53 14.31 -20.49
CA PHE A 257 12.46 13.24 -20.79
C PHE A 257 13.62 13.72 -21.68
N PRO A 258 14.83 13.13 -21.53
CA PRO A 258 15.16 11.96 -20.70
C PRO A 258 15.47 12.27 -19.24
N HIS A 259 15.49 11.23 -18.39
CA HIS A 259 15.75 11.32 -16.95
C HIS A 259 16.93 10.41 -16.53
N PRO A 260 18.19 10.86 -16.67
CA PRO A 260 19.36 10.08 -16.28
C PRO A 260 19.42 9.82 -14.77
N LEU A 261 19.73 8.59 -14.36
CA LEU A 261 19.89 8.25 -12.94
C LEU A 261 21.25 8.69 -12.38
N ALA A 262 22.25 8.83 -13.24
CA ALA A 262 23.57 9.35 -12.87
C ALA A 262 23.54 10.82 -12.39
N GLY A 263 22.40 11.52 -12.50
CA GLY A 263 22.23 12.93 -12.14
C GLY A 263 23.04 13.90 -13.00
N VAL A 264 23.37 15.07 -12.45
CA VAL A 264 24.23 16.10 -13.10
C VAL A 264 25.69 15.93 -12.69
N LYS A 265 26.65 16.47 -13.46
CA LYS A 265 28.09 16.33 -13.16
C LYS A 265 28.41 16.77 -11.71
N GLY A 266 28.77 15.82 -10.83
CA GLY A 266 28.94 16.05 -9.38
C GLY A 266 27.96 15.31 -8.46
N THR A 267 27.07 14.47 -9.01
CA THR A 267 26.08 13.67 -8.27
C THR A 267 26.70 12.88 -7.11
N THR A 268 26.17 13.11 -5.91
CA THR A 268 26.54 12.32 -4.73
C THR A 268 25.90 10.92 -4.80
N PRO A 269 26.45 9.89 -4.12
CA PRO A 269 25.77 8.59 -4.03
C PRO A 269 24.32 8.71 -3.57
N LEU A 270 24.03 9.61 -2.62
CA LEU A 270 22.69 9.87 -2.11
C LEU A 270 21.73 10.41 -3.18
N GLU A 271 22.23 11.25 -4.09
CA GLU A 271 21.40 11.81 -5.15
C GLU A 271 21.00 10.75 -6.17
N PHE A 272 21.90 9.82 -6.52
CA PHE A 272 21.56 8.66 -7.35
C PHE A 272 20.39 7.86 -6.78
N TYR A 273 20.47 7.42 -5.51
CA TYR A 273 19.40 6.64 -4.89
C TYR A 273 18.06 7.41 -4.85
N ASN A 274 18.11 8.72 -4.60
CA ASN A 274 16.90 9.57 -4.66
C ASN A 274 16.25 9.67 -6.04
N LEU A 275 17.03 9.53 -7.11
CA LEU A 275 16.52 9.50 -8.49
C LEU A 275 16.04 8.10 -8.86
N TRP A 276 16.79 7.07 -8.48
CA TRP A 276 16.45 5.66 -8.70
C TRP A 276 15.09 5.30 -8.08
N GLU A 277 14.85 5.65 -6.81
CA GLU A 277 13.56 5.45 -6.10
C GLU A 277 12.34 6.15 -6.75
N ARG A 278 12.56 7.02 -7.73
CA ARG A 278 11.52 7.79 -8.44
C ARG A 278 11.41 7.41 -9.90
N SER A 279 12.11 6.36 -10.29
CA SER A 279 12.14 5.84 -11.64
C SER A 279 11.55 4.43 -11.66
N PRO A 280 11.15 3.93 -12.85
CA PRO A 280 10.70 2.55 -12.98
C PRO A 280 11.73 1.48 -12.61
N TYR A 281 13.01 1.85 -12.41
CA TYR A 281 14.06 0.90 -12.03
C TYR A 281 13.97 0.45 -10.56
N SER A 282 13.22 1.17 -9.71
CA SER A 282 12.99 0.77 -8.32
C SER A 282 11.74 -0.09 -8.09
N ASP A 283 10.96 -0.38 -9.14
CA ASP A 283 9.68 -1.09 -9.07
C ASP A 283 9.81 -2.60 -9.29
#